data_AF-A0A7S3GQA5-F1
#
_entry.id   AF-A0A7S3GQA5-F1
#
_cell.length_a   1.000
_cell.length_b   1.000
_cell.length_c   1.000
_cell.angle_alpha   90.00
_cell.angle_beta   90.00
_cell.angle_gamma   90.00
#
_symmetry.space_group_name_H-M   'P 1'
#
loop_
_entity.id
_entity.type
_entity.pdbx_description
1 polymer ?
#
loop_
_entity_poly.entity_id
_entity_poly.type
_entity_poly.pdbx_seq_one_letter_code
_entity_poly.pdbx_strand_id
1 'polypeptide(L)'
;TFAWFGATSSKGISMFCIGLIAIAFLLCASLLQPSFASHAAGDRLKHFYKRILRKDVKRCPDKTKLLPNCTDCILGLQKAPGSESCDEFIAGTKAIRRELKMITERRFGNKTVADRPFGVYPYLERPDFLIRQITFGYIMSSPDDGIPPVRHVMDIGAYYNPINLFLSPEVCPESVTVIEPILDALSVYVPCASDHSKHTHFMILPVTFHNFVLFAASYPKPDALVCIGCDAHYGTSRKLLETTFAKPFTLYLEYPLGYKPDEVFEEMNGQEKGERLLYKLLIQPNTTATPYTKRMMKVIHYTEVNATSSDRN
;
A
#
# COMPACT_ATOMS: atom_id res chain seq x y z
N THR A 1 35.05 76.89 -7.80
CA THR A 1 35.94 76.92 -8.98
C THR A 1 36.49 75.52 -9.17
N PHE A 2 36.49 75.04 -10.42
CA PHE A 2 36.76 73.68 -10.92
C PHE A 2 37.83 72.83 -10.20
N ALA A 3 37.57 71.53 -10.03
CA ALA A 3 38.32 70.46 -10.72
C ALA A 3 37.69 69.07 -10.51
N TRP A 4 37.89 68.22 -11.52
CA TRP A 4 37.28 66.92 -11.82
C TRP A 4 38.28 65.77 -11.58
N PHE A 5 37.86 64.53 -11.88
CA PHE A 5 38.51 63.19 -11.76
C PHE A 5 38.09 62.38 -10.51
N GLY A 6 37.65 61.12 -10.60
CA GLY A 6 37.53 60.23 -11.75
C GLY A 6 36.73 58.96 -11.38
N ALA A 7 36.21 58.29 -12.40
CA ALA A 7 35.44 57.05 -12.30
C ALA A 7 36.31 55.82 -12.61
N THR A 8 36.18 54.78 -11.79
CA THR A 8 36.59 53.39 -12.06
C THR A 8 35.42 52.47 -11.64
N SER A 9 34.78 51.79 -12.59
CA SER A 9 34.99 50.39 -12.99
C SER A 9 34.62 49.33 -11.93
N SER A 10 33.51 48.62 -12.15
CA SER A 10 33.46 47.15 -12.03
C SER A 10 32.14 46.60 -12.61
N LYS A 11 32.15 46.29 -13.92
CA LYS A 11 31.27 45.28 -14.50
C LYS A 11 32.09 44.00 -14.60
N GLY A 12 31.60 42.90 -14.02
CA GLY A 12 32.07 41.58 -14.43
C GLY A 12 32.26 40.53 -13.35
N ILE A 13 31.30 40.29 -12.46
CA ILE A 13 31.19 38.99 -11.77
C ILE A 13 29.70 38.72 -11.48
N SER A 14 28.96 38.11 -12.40
CA SER A 14 27.68 37.44 -12.04
C SER A 14 27.11 36.65 -13.22
N MET A 15 27.79 35.59 -13.65
CA MET A 15 27.13 34.56 -14.49
C MET A 15 27.70 33.14 -14.31
N PHE A 16 28.88 32.99 -13.70
CA PHE A 16 29.48 31.67 -13.49
C PHE A 16 28.99 30.91 -12.24
N CYS A 17 28.37 31.58 -11.25
CA CYS A 17 27.88 30.89 -10.04
C CYS A 17 26.49 30.26 -10.20
N ILE A 18 25.66 30.73 -11.13
CA ILE A 18 24.29 30.21 -11.29
C ILE A 18 24.29 28.85 -12.03
N GLY A 19 25.24 28.63 -12.94
CA GLY A 19 25.36 27.36 -13.68
C GLY A 19 25.84 26.19 -12.81
N LEU A 20 26.74 26.43 -11.85
CA LEU A 20 27.28 25.37 -10.99
C LEU A 20 26.26 24.87 -9.95
N ILE A 21 25.34 25.72 -9.48
CA ILE A 21 24.28 25.32 -8.53
C ILE A 21 23.21 24.46 -9.24
N ALA A 22 22.87 24.77 -10.50
CA ALA A 22 21.91 23.98 -11.26
C ALA A 22 22.42 22.57 -11.62
N ILE A 23 23.73 22.45 -11.91
CA ILE A 23 24.36 21.14 -12.19
C ILE A 23 24.48 20.30 -10.91
N ALA A 24 24.73 20.92 -9.75
CA ALA A 24 24.73 20.22 -8.46
C ALA A 24 23.33 19.69 -8.08
N PHE A 25 22.25 20.42 -8.36
CA PHE A 25 20.88 19.94 -8.13
C PHE A 25 20.48 18.79 -9.06
N LEU A 26 20.87 18.83 -10.33
CA LEU A 26 20.62 17.74 -11.29
C LEU A 26 21.46 16.49 -10.99
N LEU A 27 22.69 16.64 -10.48
CA LEU A 27 23.52 15.52 -10.01
C LEU A 27 23.03 14.94 -8.67
N CYS A 28 22.44 15.75 -7.79
CA CYS A 28 21.87 15.24 -6.54
C CYS A 28 20.58 14.46 -6.78
N ALA A 29 19.77 14.84 -7.78
CA ALA A 29 18.58 14.08 -8.17
C ALA A 29 18.89 12.73 -8.84
N SER A 30 20.05 12.59 -9.52
CA SER A 30 20.50 11.31 -10.08
C SER A 30 21.25 10.44 -9.06
N LEU A 31 21.90 11.04 -8.05
CA LEU A 31 22.50 10.33 -6.91
C LEU A 31 21.46 9.90 -5.85
N LEU A 32 20.29 10.54 -5.82
CA LEU A 32 19.08 10.11 -5.11
C LEU A 32 18.18 9.21 -5.99
N GLN A 33 18.73 8.55 -7.00
CA GLN A 33 18.21 7.25 -7.38
C GLN A 33 18.94 6.22 -6.51
N PRO A 34 18.43 5.86 -5.31
CA PRO A 34 18.92 4.71 -4.62
C PRO A 34 19.00 3.56 -5.61
N SER A 35 19.96 2.69 -5.36
CA SER A 35 20.11 1.34 -5.86
C SER A 35 18.87 0.45 -5.60
N PHE A 36 17.66 0.97 -5.80
CA PHE A 36 16.39 0.26 -5.92
C PHE A 36 16.46 -0.83 -7.00
N ALA A 37 17.33 -0.68 -8.00
CA ALA A 37 17.58 -1.69 -9.03
C ALA A 37 18.21 -3.00 -8.49
N SER A 38 18.90 -2.99 -7.33
CA SER A 38 19.46 -4.20 -6.73
C SER A 38 18.43 -5.02 -5.93
N HIS A 39 17.25 -4.48 -5.68
CA HIS A 39 16.17 -5.13 -4.93
C HIS A 39 15.21 -5.92 -5.85
N ALA A 40 15.59 -6.12 -7.11
CA ALA A 40 14.73 -6.50 -8.22
C ALA A 40 14.81 -7.97 -8.69
N ALA A 41 15.46 -8.91 -7.98
CA ALA A 41 15.67 -10.26 -8.54
C ALA A 41 14.83 -11.39 -7.90
N GLY A 42 14.11 -11.17 -6.79
CA GLY A 42 13.41 -12.23 -6.06
C GLY A 42 11.91 -12.00 -5.93
N ASP A 43 11.11 -13.07 -6.08
CA ASP A 43 9.69 -13.09 -5.72
C ASP A 43 9.55 -12.88 -4.20
N ARG A 44 9.34 -11.62 -3.80
CA ARG A 44 9.26 -11.19 -2.39
C ARG A 44 8.20 -11.97 -1.62
N LEU A 45 7.06 -12.24 -2.26
CA LEU A 45 5.98 -13.00 -1.64
C LEU A 45 6.41 -14.46 -1.39
N LYS A 46 7.09 -15.09 -2.34
CA LYS A 46 7.67 -16.43 -2.15
C LYS A 46 8.72 -16.46 -1.05
N HIS A 47 9.55 -15.42 -0.93
CA HIS A 47 10.49 -15.29 0.20
C HIS A 47 9.77 -15.12 1.54
N PHE A 48 8.70 -14.33 1.59
CA PHE A 48 7.86 -14.19 2.77
C PHE A 48 7.22 -15.53 3.18
N TYR A 49 6.64 -16.27 2.22
CA TYR A 49 6.09 -17.60 2.48
C TYR A 49 7.15 -18.58 3.01
N LYS A 50 8.39 -18.51 2.51
CA LYS A 50 9.51 -19.28 3.08
C LYS A 50 9.87 -18.83 4.50
N ARG A 51 9.82 -17.53 4.80
CA ARG A 51 10.11 -16.95 6.12
C ARG A 51 9.13 -17.42 7.19
N ILE A 52 7.84 -17.49 6.87
CA ILE A 52 6.80 -17.91 7.85
C ILE A 52 6.84 -19.40 8.19
N LEU A 53 7.61 -20.20 7.45
CA LEU A 53 7.81 -21.62 7.75
C LEU A 53 8.84 -21.85 8.86
N ARG A 54 9.61 -20.84 9.25
CA ARG A 54 10.63 -20.93 10.31
C ARG A 54 10.01 -21.22 11.68
N LYS A 55 10.82 -21.77 12.59
CA LYS A 55 10.37 -22.24 13.93
C LYS A 55 10.05 -21.10 14.90
N ASP A 56 10.65 -19.94 14.70
CA ASP A 56 10.46 -18.72 15.50
C ASP A 56 9.13 -18.00 15.19
N VAL A 57 8.44 -18.39 14.11
CA VAL A 57 7.13 -17.84 13.73
C VAL A 57 6.03 -18.60 14.46
N LYS A 58 5.23 -17.86 15.23
CA LYS A 58 4.08 -18.43 15.94
C LYS A 58 2.89 -18.54 14.98
N ARG A 59 2.23 -19.68 14.99
CA ARG A 59 1.10 -20.02 14.13
C ARG A 59 0.16 -20.96 14.87
N CYS A 60 -1.11 -20.96 14.49
CA CYS A 60 -2.05 -21.96 14.96
C CYS A 60 -1.69 -23.36 14.43
N PRO A 61 -1.98 -24.45 15.17
CA PRO A 61 -1.84 -25.81 14.66
C PRO A 61 -2.65 -26.02 13.39
N ASP A 62 -3.91 -25.57 13.40
CA ASP A 62 -4.73 -25.41 12.21
C ASP A 62 -4.47 -24.03 11.59
N LYS A 63 -3.84 -24.02 10.41
CA LYS A 63 -3.46 -22.79 9.69
C LYS A 63 -4.66 -21.99 9.17
N THR A 64 -5.85 -22.57 9.20
CA THR A 64 -7.10 -21.92 8.79
C THR A 64 -7.74 -21.12 9.93
N LYS A 65 -7.15 -21.15 11.13
CA LYS A 65 -7.64 -20.47 12.32
C LYS A 65 -6.88 -19.17 12.62
N LEU A 66 -7.58 -18.24 13.24
CA LEU A 66 -7.06 -16.92 13.60
C LEU A 66 -6.30 -16.96 14.94
N LEU A 67 -5.13 -16.33 14.98
CA LEU A 67 -4.40 -16.07 16.23
C LEU A 67 -5.06 -14.94 17.03
N PRO A 68 -4.86 -14.86 18.36
CA PRO A 68 -4.01 -15.75 19.17
C PRO A 68 -4.71 -17.02 19.65
N ASN A 69 -6.05 -17.05 19.65
CA ASN A 69 -6.82 -18.12 20.31
C ASN A 69 -6.95 -19.40 19.48
N CYS A 70 -6.76 -19.34 18.16
CA CYS A 70 -6.84 -20.48 17.25
C CYS A 70 -8.20 -21.20 17.25
N THR A 71 -9.27 -20.49 17.61
CA THR A 71 -10.65 -21.01 17.68
C THR A 71 -11.43 -20.67 16.42
N ASP A 72 -11.35 -19.41 16.01
CA ASP A 72 -12.16 -18.84 14.94
C ASP A 72 -11.52 -19.08 13.57
N CYS A 73 -12.35 -19.26 12.55
CA CYS A 73 -11.87 -19.30 11.17
C CYS A 73 -11.27 -17.94 10.79
N ILE A 74 -10.21 -17.94 9.99
CA ILE A 74 -9.76 -16.72 9.32
C ILE A 74 -10.90 -16.22 8.42
N LEU A 75 -11.22 -14.93 8.49
CA LEU A 75 -12.29 -14.34 7.70
C LEU A 75 -12.09 -14.63 6.20
N GLY A 76 -13.13 -15.16 5.57
CA GLY A 76 -13.10 -15.67 4.19
C GLY A 76 -13.05 -17.18 4.10
N LEU A 77 -12.80 -17.85 5.21
CA LEU A 77 -12.94 -19.29 5.38
C LEU A 77 -14.18 -19.62 6.23
N GLN A 78 -14.70 -20.82 6.04
CA GLN A 78 -15.81 -21.42 6.76
C GLN A 78 -15.57 -22.92 6.92
N LYS A 79 -16.29 -23.53 7.86
CA LYS A 79 -16.30 -25.00 8.02
C LYS A 79 -17.13 -25.63 6.91
N ALA A 80 -16.61 -26.70 6.30
CA ALA A 80 -17.42 -27.58 5.47
C ALA A 80 -18.51 -28.28 6.31
N PRO A 81 -19.64 -28.71 5.73
CA PRO A 81 -20.64 -29.51 6.44
C PRO A 81 -20.02 -30.77 7.05
N GLY A 82 -20.08 -30.90 8.37
CA GLY A 82 -19.51 -32.04 9.11
C GLY A 82 -17.99 -31.97 9.34
N SER A 83 -17.33 -30.86 9.03
CA SER A 83 -15.90 -30.65 9.32
C SER A 83 -15.67 -29.66 10.47
N GLU A 84 -14.58 -29.85 11.21
CA GLU A 84 -14.09 -28.90 12.21
C GLU A 84 -13.02 -27.92 11.66
N SER A 85 -12.41 -28.27 10.52
CA SER A 85 -11.46 -27.42 9.78
C SER A 85 -12.18 -26.27 9.07
N CYS A 86 -11.52 -25.12 8.95
CA CYS A 86 -12.03 -24.00 8.14
C CYS A 86 -11.40 -24.04 6.74
N ASP A 87 -11.60 -25.12 5.99
CA ASP A 87 -10.95 -25.35 4.70
C ASP A 87 -11.76 -24.86 3.49
N GLU A 88 -13.01 -24.45 3.69
CA GLU A 88 -13.84 -23.93 2.62
C GLU A 88 -13.80 -22.41 2.55
N PHE A 89 -13.63 -21.85 1.34
CA PHE A 89 -13.86 -20.43 1.13
C PHE A 89 -15.35 -20.11 1.15
N ILE A 90 -15.71 -18.96 1.72
CA ILE A 90 -17.07 -18.42 1.62
C ILE A 90 -17.48 -18.23 0.14
N ALA A 91 -18.78 -18.30 -0.13
CA ALA A 91 -19.32 -18.30 -1.50
C ALA A 91 -18.80 -17.13 -2.36
N GLY A 92 -18.76 -15.92 -1.80
CA GLY A 92 -18.26 -14.72 -2.50
C GLY A 92 -16.79 -14.84 -2.92
N THR A 93 -15.92 -15.28 -2.00
CA THR A 93 -14.50 -15.51 -2.28
C THR A 93 -14.30 -16.62 -3.32
N LYS A 94 -15.06 -17.72 -3.21
CA LYS A 94 -15.00 -18.83 -4.17
C LYS A 94 -15.38 -18.37 -5.59
N ALA A 95 -16.43 -17.54 -5.72
CA ALA A 95 -16.88 -17.01 -7.00
C ALA A 95 -15.80 -16.12 -7.66
N ILE A 96 -15.26 -15.13 -6.94
CA ILE A 96 -14.26 -14.22 -7.50
C ILE A 96 -12.95 -14.94 -7.85
N ARG A 97 -12.48 -15.88 -7.01
CA ARG A 97 -11.29 -16.69 -7.33
C ARG A 97 -11.49 -17.52 -8.60
N ARG A 98 -12.68 -18.12 -8.79
CA ARG A 98 -13.01 -18.87 -10.00
C ARG A 98 -13.02 -17.97 -11.23
N GLU A 99 -13.64 -16.80 -11.14
CA GLU A 99 -13.68 -15.82 -12.22
C GLU A 99 -12.27 -15.38 -12.64
N LEU A 100 -11.46 -14.93 -11.68
CA LEU A 100 -10.09 -14.47 -11.94
C LEU A 100 -9.22 -15.59 -12.52
N LYS A 101 -9.36 -16.82 -12.02
CA LYS A 101 -8.68 -17.99 -12.58
C LYS A 101 -9.04 -18.21 -14.05
N MET A 102 -10.34 -18.19 -14.38
CA MET A 102 -10.79 -18.34 -15.77
C MET A 102 -10.26 -17.21 -16.69
N ILE A 103 -10.18 -15.98 -16.19
CA ILE A 103 -9.62 -14.86 -16.95
C ILE A 103 -8.12 -15.07 -17.19
N THR A 104 -7.37 -15.46 -16.15
CA THR A 104 -5.93 -15.75 -16.23
C THR A 104 -5.65 -16.88 -17.22
N GLU A 105 -6.35 -18.01 -17.10
CA GLU A 105 -6.21 -19.17 -17.99
C GLU A 105 -6.52 -18.80 -19.45
N ARG A 106 -7.57 -18.00 -19.69
CA ARG A 106 -7.92 -17.51 -21.04
C ARG A 106 -6.85 -16.60 -21.64
N ARG A 107 -6.20 -15.75 -20.83
CA ARG A 107 -5.19 -14.79 -21.29
C ARG A 107 -3.84 -15.42 -21.54
N PHE A 108 -3.44 -16.40 -20.73
CA PHE A 108 -2.05 -16.88 -20.69
C PHE A 108 -1.91 -18.40 -20.91
N GLY A 109 -3.00 -19.15 -21.01
CA GLY A 109 -3.01 -20.61 -21.10
C GLY A 109 -2.52 -21.28 -19.81
N ASN A 110 -2.33 -22.60 -19.81
CA ASN A 110 -1.94 -23.35 -18.60
C ASN A 110 -0.45 -23.20 -18.21
N LYS A 111 0.40 -22.64 -19.08
CA LYS A 111 1.87 -22.70 -18.94
C LYS A 111 2.47 -21.71 -17.93
N THR A 112 1.75 -20.62 -17.62
CA THR A 112 2.24 -19.49 -16.78
C THR A 112 1.56 -19.43 -15.41
N VAL A 113 0.67 -20.37 -15.09
CA VAL A 113 -0.35 -20.25 -14.04
C VAL A 113 0.03 -20.97 -12.74
N ALA A 114 1.07 -21.82 -12.74
CA ALA A 114 1.36 -22.69 -11.58
C ALA A 114 1.64 -21.91 -10.28
N ASP A 115 2.48 -20.87 -10.33
CA ASP A 115 2.87 -20.10 -9.14
C ASP A 115 1.91 -18.93 -8.85
N ARG A 116 1.09 -18.51 -9.83
CA ARG A 116 0.19 -17.34 -9.75
C ARG A 116 -1.16 -17.64 -10.43
N PRO A 117 -1.99 -18.52 -9.86
CA PRO A 117 -3.21 -19.00 -10.53
C PRO A 117 -4.28 -17.92 -10.77
N PHE A 118 -4.20 -16.79 -10.07
CA PHE A 118 -5.10 -15.64 -10.19
C PHE A 118 -4.40 -14.41 -10.78
N GLY A 119 -3.26 -14.63 -11.45
CA GLY A 119 -2.39 -13.63 -12.06
C GLY A 119 -2.99 -12.87 -13.26
N VAL A 120 -4.16 -12.24 -13.13
CA VAL A 120 -4.85 -11.53 -14.23
C VAL A 120 -4.04 -10.36 -14.80
N TYR A 121 -3.22 -9.73 -13.97
CA TYR A 121 -2.40 -8.56 -14.28
C TYR A 121 -0.92 -8.80 -13.89
N PRO A 122 -0.19 -9.68 -14.60
CA PRO A 122 1.19 -10.03 -14.25
C PRO A 122 2.15 -8.84 -14.39
N TYR A 123 1.79 -7.82 -15.17
CA TYR A 123 2.60 -6.61 -15.28
C TYR A 123 2.69 -5.81 -13.97
N LEU A 124 1.75 -5.99 -13.03
CA LEU A 124 1.79 -5.33 -11.72
C LEU A 124 2.97 -5.79 -10.85
N GLU A 125 3.61 -6.91 -11.19
CA GLU A 125 4.83 -7.42 -10.55
C GLU A 125 6.11 -6.94 -11.25
N ARG A 126 6.03 -6.14 -12.33
CA ARG A 126 7.20 -5.58 -13.01
C ARG A 126 7.77 -4.39 -12.24
N PRO A 127 9.09 -4.13 -12.30
CA PRO A 127 9.74 -3.04 -11.57
C PRO A 127 9.05 -1.67 -11.74
N ASP A 128 8.66 -1.32 -12.96
CA ASP A 128 7.97 -0.06 -13.28
C ASP A 128 6.64 0.12 -12.53
N PHE A 129 6.00 -0.98 -12.13
CA PHE A 129 4.75 -0.97 -11.36
C PHE A 129 4.97 -1.23 -9.88
N LEU A 130 6.08 -1.84 -9.47
CA LEU A 130 6.44 -2.01 -8.06
C LEU A 130 6.86 -0.71 -7.38
N ILE A 131 7.22 0.31 -8.16
CA ILE A 131 7.62 1.61 -7.62
C ILE A 131 6.57 2.21 -6.68
N ARG A 132 5.27 1.99 -6.94
CA ARG A 132 4.19 2.50 -6.08
C ARG A 132 4.19 1.85 -4.69
N GLN A 133 4.40 0.52 -4.60
CA GLN A 133 4.57 -0.17 -3.32
C GLN A 133 5.86 0.28 -2.61
N ILE A 134 6.96 0.41 -3.36
CA ILE A 134 8.25 0.88 -2.82
C ILE A 134 8.10 2.29 -2.24
N THR A 135 7.47 3.20 -2.97
CA THR A 135 7.26 4.59 -2.55
C THR A 135 6.38 4.66 -1.31
N PHE A 136 5.24 3.98 -1.27
CA PHE A 136 4.40 3.96 -0.07
C PHE A 136 5.07 3.25 1.11
N GLY A 137 5.80 2.16 0.87
CA GLY A 137 6.56 1.48 1.91
C GLY A 137 7.62 2.39 2.52
N TYR A 138 8.33 3.16 1.69
CA TYR A 138 9.31 4.16 2.13
C TYR A 138 8.65 5.29 2.94
N ILE A 139 7.59 5.92 2.43
CA ILE A 139 6.88 7.00 3.13
C ILE A 139 6.32 6.51 4.47
N MET A 140 5.76 5.30 4.51
CA MET A 140 5.24 4.68 5.73
C MET A 140 6.35 4.38 6.75
N SER A 141 7.58 4.15 6.29
CA SER A 141 8.73 3.85 7.14
C SER A 141 9.44 5.09 7.69
N SER A 142 9.20 6.23 7.06
CA SER A 142 9.82 7.52 7.40
C SER A 142 8.72 8.56 7.57
N PRO A 143 7.85 8.44 8.59
CA PRO A 143 6.75 9.37 8.77
C PRO A 143 7.28 10.79 9.00
N ASP A 144 6.65 11.77 8.33
CA ASP A 144 6.92 13.20 8.54
C ASP A 144 6.61 13.62 9.98
N ASP A 145 7.15 14.78 10.38
CA ASP A 145 6.83 15.42 11.65
C ASP A 145 5.30 15.53 11.85
N GLY A 146 4.82 14.93 12.95
CA GLY A 146 3.41 14.94 13.33
C GLY A 146 2.57 13.77 12.83
N ILE A 147 3.15 12.76 12.16
CA ILE A 147 2.46 11.49 11.90
C ILE A 147 3.05 10.43 12.85
N PRO A 148 2.22 9.78 13.69
CA PRO A 148 2.71 8.69 14.53
C PRO A 148 3.28 7.52 13.71
N PRO A 149 4.27 6.77 14.23
CA PRO A 149 4.68 5.52 13.63
C PRO A 149 3.51 4.56 13.46
N VAL A 150 3.46 3.84 12.34
CA VAL A 150 2.38 2.91 12.03
C VAL A 150 2.38 1.71 12.98
N ARG A 151 1.21 1.38 13.52
CA ARG A 151 1.00 0.23 14.40
C ARG A 151 0.06 -0.80 13.77
N HIS A 152 -0.98 -0.35 13.07
CA HIS A 152 -2.01 -1.21 12.50
C HIS A 152 -2.23 -0.86 11.03
N VAL A 153 -1.62 -1.66 10.15
CA VAL A 153 -1.72 -1.49 8.70
C VAL A 153 -2.86 -2.33 8.15
N MET A 154 -3.74 -1.73 7.37
CA MET A 154 -4.75 -2.40 6.55
C MET A 154 -4.40 -2.22 5.08
N ASP A 155 -4.12 -3.31 4.38
CA ASP A 155 -3.71 -3.30 2.97
C ASP A 155 -4.80 -3.95 2.10
N ILE A 156 -5.47 -3.14 1.29
CA ILE A 156 -6.69 -3.49 0.57
C ILE A 156 -6.35 -3.67 -0.91
N GLY A 157 -6.62 -4.86 -1.46
CA GLY A 157 -6.35 -5.17 -2.86
C GLY A 157 -4.85 -5.29 -3.15
N ALA A 158 -4.09 -5.87 -2.21
CA ALA A 158 -2.64 -6.05 -2.31
C ALA A 158 -2.18 -6.85 -3.53
N TYR A 159 -3.07 -7.62 -4.16
CA TYR A 159 -2.76 -8.55 -5.23
C TYR A 159 -1.64 -9.51 -4.78
N TYR A 160 -0.54 -9.62 -5.52
CA TYR A 160 0.65 -10.38 -5.10
C TYR A 160 1.76 -9.52 -4.45
N ASN A 161 1.50 -8.24 -4.17
CA ASN A 161 2.47 -7.30 -3.63
C ASN A 161 2.01 -6.60 -2.34
N PRO A 162 1.72 -7.34 -1.25
CA PRO A 162 1.42 -6.73 0.05
C PRO A 162 2.46 -5.71 0.50
N ILE A 163 2.01 -4.61 1.08
CA ILE A 163 2.83 -3.45 1.45
C ILE A 163 3.92 -3.79 2.48
N ASN A 164 3.68 -4.78 3.34
CA ASN A 164 4.68 -5.22 4.33
C ASN A 164 5.97 -5.74 3.69
N LEU A 165 5.93 -6.15 2.42
CA LEU A 165 7.11 -6.59 1.67
C LEU A 165 8.02 -5.42 1.25
N PHE A 166 7.59 -4.18 1.51
CA PHE A 166 8.23 -2.94 1.09
C PHE A 166 8.48 -1.96 2.25
N LEU A 167 8.13 -2.34 3.48
CA LEU A 167 8.49 -1.56 4.68
C LEU A 167 9.98 -1.72 5.00
N SER A 168 10.54 -0.68 5.61
CA SER A 168 11.92 -0.71 6.11
C SER A 168 12.05 -1.75 7.24
N PRO A 169 13.19 -2.45 7.36
CA PRO A 169 13.41 -3.46 8.42
C PRO A 169 13.25 -2.92 9.85
N GLU A 170 13.40 -1.62 10.05
CA GLU A 170 13.25 -0.92 11.32
C GLU A 170 11.78 -0.81 11.75
N VAL A 171 10.85 -0.83 10.80
CA VAL A 171 9.41 -0.71 11.05
C VAL A 171 8.87 -2.06 11.50
N CYS A 172 8.26 -2.06 12.68
CA CYS A 172 7.70 -3.24 13.33
C CYS A 172 6.26 -2.92 13.75
N PRO A 173 5.30 -2.93 12.81
CA PRO A 173 3.90 -2.67 13.17
C PRO A 173 3.39 -3.81 14.05
N GLU A 174 2.44 -3.52 14.93
CA GLU A 174 1.80 -4.53 15.79
C GLU A 174 0.98 -5.50 14.94
N SER A 175 0.32 -5.00 13.89
CA SER A 175 -0.42 -5.84 12.95
C SER A 175 -0.38 -5.32 11.52
N VAL A 176 -0.38 -6.26 10.58
CA VAL A 176 -0.66 -6.01 9.16
C VAL A 176 -1.78 -6.95 8.73
N THR A 177 -2.89 -6.36 8.27
CA THR A 177 -4.04 -7.10 7.75
C THR A 177 -4.16 -6.85 6.26
N VAL A 178 -4.07 -7.90 5.47
CA VAL A 178 -4.19 -7.85 4.01
C VAL A 178 -5.57 -8.38 3.63
N ILE A 179 -6.35 -7.56 2.92
CA ILE A 179 -7.67 -7.91 2.39
C ILE A 179 -7.51 -8.15 0.90
N GLU A 180 -7.41 -9.42 0.52
CA GLU A 180 -7.15 -9.81 -0.87
C GLU A 180 -7.72 -11.21 -1.16
N PRO A 181 -8.79 -11.33 -1.97
CA PRO A 181 -9.44 -12.60 -2.21
C PRO A 181 -8.56 -13.65 -2.91
N ILE A 182 -7.50 -13.27 -3.61
CA ILE A 182 -6.66 -14.23 -4.37
C ILE A 182 -5.48 -14.80 -3.58
N LEU A 183 -5.12 -14.20 -2.45
CA LEU A 183 -4.07 -14.71 -1.60
C LEU A 183 -4.62 -15.82 -0.68
N ASP A 184 -3.73 -16.67 -0.18
CA ASP A 184 -4.14 -17.75 0.72
C ASP A 184 -4.27 -17.22 2.15
N ALA A 185 -5.25 -17.73 2.87
CA ALA A 185 -5.50 -17.34 4.25
C ALA A 185 -4.26 -17.56 5.11
N LEU A 186 -3.97 -16.57 5.96
CA LEU A 186 -2.82 -16.62 6.82
C LEU A 186 -3.09 -15.85 8.12
N SER A 187 -2.62 -16.39 9.24
CA SER A 187 -2.55 -15.67 10.51
C SER A 187 -1.32 -16.15 11.29
N VAL A 188 -0.30 -15.30 11.39
CA VAL A 188 0.98 -15.63 12.05
C VAL A 188 1.53 -14.45 12.84
N TYR A 189 2.29 -14.72 13.91
CA TYR A 189 3.18 -13.72 14.51
C TYR A 189 4.60 -13.91 13.98
N VAL A 190 5.10 -12.90 13.27
CA VAL A 190 6.46 -12.90 12.70
C VAL A 190 7.35 -12.00 13.56
N PRO A 191 8.50 -12.49 14.07
CA PRO A 191 9.47 -11.65 14.77
C PRO A 191 9.96 -10.51 13.89
N CYS A 192 10.03 -9.31 14.47
CA CYS A 192 10.50 -8.12 13.76
C CYS A 192 12.01 -8.18 13.49
N ALA A 193 12.45 -7.61 12.36
CA ALA A 193 13.86 -7.65 11.96
C ALA A 193 14.75 -6.78 12.86
N SER A 194 14.25 -5.63 13.32
CA SER A 194 14.97 -4.72 14.22
C SER A 194 15.02 -5.19 15.67
N ASP A 195 14.02 -5.92 16.12
CA ASP A 195 13.89 -6.40 17.50
C ASP A 195 13.10 -7.72 17.53
N HIS A 196 13.83 -8.83 17.71
CA HIS A 196 13.24 -10.18 17.72
C HIS A 196 12.35 -10.46 18.96
N SER A 197 12.36 -9.59 19.97
CA SER A 197 11.41 -9.70 21.10
C SER A 197 10.01 -9.24 20.71
N LYS A 198 9.91 -8.33 19.72
CA LYS A 198 8.67 -7.85 19.15
C LYS A 198 8.23 -8.70 17.97
N HIS A 199 6.92 -8.70 17.74
CA HIS A 199 6.32 -9.48 16.67
C HIS A 199 5.24 -8.64 15.98
N THR A 200 5.13 -8.80 14.66
CA THR A 200 4.00 -8.32 13.88
C THR A 200 3.00 -9.45 13.69
N HIS A 201 1.73 -9.21 14.01
CA HIS A 201 0.63 -10.10 13.61
C HIS A 201 0.31 -9.87 12.13
N PHE A 202 0.70 -10.83 11.30
CA PHE A 202 0.39 -10.78 9.87
C PHE A 202 -0.83 -11.63 9.58
N MET A 203 -1.85 -10.99 8.99
CA MET A 203 -3.11 -11.61 8.60
C MET A 203 -3.34 -11.43 7.10
N ILE A 204 -3.67 -12.50 6.39
CA ILE A 204 -4.26 -12.44 5.05
C ILE A 204 -5.68 -12.95 5.15
N LEU A 205 -6.63 -12.08 4.84
CA LEU A 205 -8.05 -12.36 4.81
C LEU A 205 -8.45 -12.54 3.34
N PRO A 206 -8.74 -13.77 2.89
CA PRO A 206 -9.15 -14.04 1.51
C PRO A 206 -10.61 -13.62 1.29
N VAL A 207 -10.87 -12.32 1.34
CA VAL A 207 -12.19 -11.72 1.13
C VAL A 207 -12.08 -10.45 0.30
N THR A 208 -13.17 -10.06 -0.34
CA THR A 208 -13.31 -8.73 -0.90
C THR A 208 -13.47 -7.70 0.23
N PHE A 209 -13.12 -6.43 -0.04
CA PHE A 209 -13.34 -5.36 0.93
C PHE A 209 -14.81 -5.23 1.32
N HIS A 210 -15.73 -5.41 0.38
CA HIS A 210 -17.17 -5.39 0.65
C HIS A 210 -17.59 -6.41 1.73
N ASN A 211 -17.05 -7.63 1.67
CA ASN A 211 -17.32 -8.65 2.69
C ASN A 211 -16.64 -8.30 4.02
N PHE A 212 -15.45 -7.71 3.98
CA PHE A 212 -14.72 -7.31 5.19
C PHE A 212 -15.46 -6.26 6.02
N VAL A 213 -16.11 -5.28 5.38
CA VAL A 213 -16.83 -4.19 6.08
C VAL A 213 -17.82 -4.72 7.11
N LEU A 214 -18.45 -5.87 6.85
CA LEU A 214 -19.39 -6.52 7.77
C LEU A 214 -18.75 -6.99 9.09
N PHE A 215 -17.43 -7.14 9.11
CA PHE A 215 -16.65 -7.65 10.24
C PHE A 215 -15.58 -6.66 10.72
N ALA A 216 -15.50 -5.45 10.14
CA ALA A 216 -14.42 -4.49 10.40
C ALA A 216 -14.26 -4.18 11.90
N ALA A 217 -15.36 -4.15 12.65
CA ALA A 217 -15.35 -3.92 14.10
C ALA A 217 -14.65 -5.02 14.93
N SER A 218 -14.42 -6.20 14.35
CA SER A 218 -13.72 -7.31 15.01
C SER A 218 -12.19 -7.25 14.83
N TYR A 219 -11.69 -6.29 14.07
CA TYR A 219 -10.27 -6.13 13.78
C TYR A 219 -9.70 -4.86 14.43
N PRO A 220 -8.38 -4.81 14.70
CA PRO A 220 -7.73 -3.61 15.20
C PRO A 220 -8.03 -2.41 14.29
N LYS A 221 -8.39 -1.28 14.91
CA LYS A 221 -8.58 -0.02 14.21
C LYS A 221 -7.27 0.34 13.49
N PRO A 222 -7.26 0.50 12.17
CA PRO A 222 -6.05 0.83 11.45
C PRO A 222 -5.66 2.29 11.66
N ASP A 223 -4.36 2.54 11.78
CA ASP A 223 -3.78 3.89 11.70
C ASP A 223 -3.16 4.16 10.32
N ALA A 224 -2.98 3.12 9.51
CA ALA A 224 -2.59 3.21 8.10
C ALA A 224 -3.50 2.35 7.22
N LEU A 225 -4.12 2.97 6.23
CA LEU A 225 -4.90 2.32 5.17
C LEU A 225 -4.11 2.39 3.86
N VAL A 226 -3.91 1.26 3.21
CA VAL A 226 -3.22 1.17 1.91
C VAL A 226 -4.20 0.65 0.87
N CYS A 227 -4.29 1.34 -0.25
CA CYS A 227 -5.19 1.01 -1.35
C CYS A 227 -4.48 1.32 -2.66
N ILE A 228 -3.80 0.32 -3.23
CA ILE A 228 -3.01 0.50 -4.45
C ILE A 228 -3.77 -0.10 -5.65
N GLY A 229 -4.12 0.74 -6.62
CA GLY A 229 -4.94 0.34 -7.76
C GLY A 229 -6.43 0.37 -7.44
N CYS A 230 -6.84 1.23 -6.50
CA CYS A 230 -8.22 1.40 -6.13
C CYS A 230 -8.91 2.31 -7.15
N ASP A 231 -9.65 1.70 -8.07
CA ASP A 231 -10.62 2.37 -8.92
C ASP A 231 -12.01 1.84 -8.54
N ALA A 232 -13.02 2.69 -8.38
CA ALA A 232 -14.36 2.28 -7.89
C ALA A 232 -15.03 1.15 -8.71
N HIS A 233 -14.46 0.79 -9.86
CA HIS A 233 -14.96 -0.25 -10.76
C HIS A 233 -14.57 -1.67 -10.32
N TYR A 234 -13.30 -1.91 -9.96
CA TYR A 234 -12.85 -3.20 -9.41
C TYR A 234 -12.37 -3.14 -7.96
N GLY A 235 -12.13 -1.94 -7.43
CA GLY A 235 -11.66 -1.65 -6.08
C GLY A 235 -12.71 -0.92 -5.23
N THR A 236 -12.33 -0.61 -3.99
CA THR A 236 -13.20 0.14 -3.07
C THR A 236 -13.24 1.63 -3.41
N SER A 237 -14.38 2.26 -3.20
CA SER A 237 -14.49 3.73 -3.31
C SER A 237 -13.89 4.42 -2.09
N ARG A 238 -13.50 5.69 -2.26
CA ARG A 238 -13.06 6.59 -1.18
C ARG A 238 -14.08 6.62 -0.04
N LYS A 239 -15.35 6.90 -0.38
CA LYS A 239 -16.43 7.01 0.61
C LYS A 239 -16.54 5.75 1.46
N LEU A 240 -16.41 4.57 0.84
CA LEU A 240 -16.48 3.32 1.59
C LEU A 240 -15.28 3.17 2.54
N LEU A 241 -14.05 3.52 2.12
CA LEU A 241 -12.88 3.52 3.00
C LEU A 241 -13.08 4.44 4.21
N GLU A 242 -13.47 5.69 3.97
CA GLU A 242 -13.60 6.71 5.01
C GLU A 242 -14.76 6.47 5.99
N THR A 243 -15.84 5.84 5.52
CA THR A 243 -17.00 5.51 6.37
C THR A 243 -16.82 4.20 7.13
N THR A 244 -15.96 3.30 6.65
CA THR A 244 -15.68 2.03 7.32
C THR A 244 -14.79 2.22 8.54
N PHE A 245 -13.80 3.11 8.47
CA PHE A 245 -12.78 3.26 9.51
C PHE A 245 -12.92 4.58 10.26
N ALA A 246 -12.92 4.50 11.59
CA ALA A 246 -12.92 5.68 12.44
C ALA A 246 -11.59 6.44 12.32
N LYS A 247 -11.64 7.77 12.26
CA LYS A 247 -10.48 8.67 12.32
C LYS A 247 -9.85 8.66 13.73
N PRO A 248 -8.56 8.97 13.93
CA PRO A 248 -7.58 9.34 12.90
C PRO A 248 -6.94 8.13 12.22
N PHE A 249 -6.53 8.31 10.96
CA PHE A 249 -5.73 7.34 10.19
C PHE A 249 -5.03 8.04 9.01
N THR A 250 -4.01 7.42 8.44
CA THR A 250 -3.35 7.87 7.21
C THR A 250 -3.71 6.96 6.04
N LEU A 251 -4.22 7.54 4.96
CA LEU A 251 -4.58 6.83 3.73
C LEU A 251 -3.49 6.97 2.67
N TYR A 252 -2.95 5.83 2.22
CA TYR A 252 -2.00 5.68 1.13
C TYR A 252 -2.74 5.13 -0.09
N LEU A 253 -3.06 6.01 -1.03
CA LEU A 253 -3.99 5.74 -2.13
C LEU A 253 -3.33 5.89 -3.49
N GLU A 254 -3.40 4.85 -4.32
CA GLU A 254 -3.10 4.93 -5.75
C GLU A 254 -4.32 4.58 -6.60
N TYR A 255 -4.61 5.41 -7.60
CA TYR A 255 -5.68 5.19 -8.56
C TYR A 255 -5.27 5.61 -9.98
N PRO A 256 -5.84 4.99 -11.03
CA PRO A 256 -5.59 5.40 -12.40
C PRO A 256 -6.35 6.68 -12.79
N LEU A 257 -5.71 7.52 -13.60
CA LEU A 257 -6.37 8.73 -14.16
C LEU A 257 -7.16 8.46 -15.45
N GLY A 258 -6.84 7.38 -16.17
CA GLY A 258 -7.40 7.11 -17.51
C GLY A 258 -8.71 6.32 -17.51
N TYR A 259 -9.03 5.63 -16.42
CA TYR A 259 -10.41 5.19 -16.18
C TYR A 259 -11.10 6.44 -15.71
N LYS A 260 -12.14 6.94 -16.41
CA LYS A 260 -12.93 8.10 -15.98
C LYS A 260 -13.14 7.97 -14.47
N PRO A 261 -12.38 8.70 -13.63
CA PRO A 261 -12.42 8.42 -12.21
C PRO A 261 -13.83 8.76 -11.77
N ASP A 262 -14.34 8.06 -10.76
CA ASP A 262 -15.39 8.67 -9.96
C ASP A 262 -14.87 10.07 -9.61
N GLU A 263 -15.57 11.16 -9.97
CA GLU A 263 -15.11 12.55 -9.80
C GLU A 263 -14.55 12.77 -8.38
N VAL A 264 -15.13 12.04 -7.43
CA VAL A 264 -14.75 11.83 -6.03
C VAL A 264 -13.25 11.60 -5.77
N PHE A 265 -12.51 10.88 -6.62
CA PHE A 265 -11.08 10.61 -6.42
C PHE A 265 -10.18 11.77 -6.88
N GLU A 266 -10.57 12.47 -7.95
CA GLU A 266 -9.86 13.66 -8.42
C GLU A 266 -9.93 14.79 -7.39
N GLU A 267 -11.10 14.91 -6.74
CA GLU A 267 -11.38 15.91 -5.70
C GLU A 267 -10.59 15.69 -4.39
N MET A 268 -10.00 14.52 -4.17
CA MET A 268 -9.21 14.20 -2.96
C MET A 268 -7.92 15.03 -2.86
N ASN A 269 -7.98 16.31 -2.55
CA ASN A 269 -6.81 17.16 -2.41
C ASN A 269 -6.41 17.39 -0.95
N GLY A 270 -7.02 16.66 0.00
CA GLY A 270 -6.79 16.80 1.43
C GLY A 270 -7.13 18.21 1.93
N GLN A 271 -8.20 18.78 1.37
CA GLN A 271 -8.66 20.15 1.66
C GLN A 271 -9.92 20.16 2.52
N GLU A 272 -10.55 19.00 2.76
CA GLU A 272 -11.74 18.90 3.60
C GLU A 272 -11.39 19.02 5.09
N LYS A 273 -12.38 19.36 5.92
CA LYS A 273 -12.18 19.50 7.36
C LYS A 273 -11.70 18.18 7.97
N GLY A 274 -10.54 18.22 8.62
CA GLY A 274 -9.92 17.05 9.22
C GLY A 274 -9.08 16.22 8.24
N GLU A 275 -8.78 16.74 7.05
CA GLU A 275 -7.83 16.15 6.11
C GLU A 275 -6.56 16.99 6.00
N ARG A 276 -5.42 16.32 5.84
CA ARG A 276 -4.14 16.95 5.51
C ARG A 276 -3.46 16.14 4.42
N LEU A 277 -3.33 16.70 3.22
CA LEU A 277 -2.52 16.10 2.16
C LEU A 277 -1.04 16.18 2.54
N LEU A 278 -0.39 15.03 2.62
CA LEU A 278 1.04 14.90 2.97
C LEU A 278 1.89 14.70 1.73
N TYR A 279 1.37 13.95 0.77
CA TYR A 279 2.12 13.57 -0.42
C TYR A 279 1.19 13.47 -1.62
N LYS A 280 1.68 13.90 -2.78
CA LYS A 280 1.01 13.74 -4.07
C LYS A 280 2.05 13.55 -5.16
N LEU A 281 1.94 12.46 -5.91
CA LEU A 281 2.81 12.17 -7.05
C LEU A 281 1.99 11.64 -8.22
N LEU A 282 2.24 12.20 -9.40
CA LEU A 282 1.77 11.63 -10.66
C LEU A 282 2.83 10.67 -11.18
N ILE A 283 2.50 9.38 -11.27
CA ILE A 283 3.36 8.38 -11.89
C ILE A 283 2.91 8.15 -13.33
N GLN A 284 3.86 8.27 -14.25
CA GLN A 284 3.69 7.88 -15.65
C GLN A 284 4.82 6.91 -16.01
N PRO A 285 4.63 5.60 -15.83
CA PRO A 285 5.63 4.60 -16.20
C PRO A 285 5.95 4.73 -17.69
N ASN A 286 7.24 4.72 -18.04
CA ASN A 286 7.68 4.78 -19.43
C ASN A 286 7.50 3.40 -20.10
N THR A 287 6.25 3.02 -20.35
CA THR A 287 5.89 1.71 -20.88
C THR A 287 4.84 1.82 -21.97
N THR A 288 5.00 1.00 -23.01
CA THR A 288 4.01 0.82 -24.08
C THR A 288 2.93 -0.19 -23.70
N ALA A 289 3.01 -0.82 -22.51
CA ALA A 289 2.17 -1.95 -22.14
C ALA A 289 0.67 -1.61 -22.10
N THR A 290 0.27 -0.43 -21.60
CA THR A 290 -1.12 0.03 -21.66
C THR A 290 -1.19 1.57 -21.62
N PRO A 291 -2.19 2.21 -22.25
CA PRO A 291 -2.45 3.65 -22.08
C PRO A 291 -3.00 4.02 -20.69
N TYR A 292 -3.41 3.03 -19.88
CA TYR A 292 -3.96 3.19 -18.53
C TYR A 292 -2.90 3.16 -17.42
N THR A 293 -1.67 3.57 -17.74
CA THR A 293 -0.51 3.54 -16.83
C THR A 293 -0.33 4.83 -16.03
N LYS A 294 -0.99 5.93 -16.40
CA LYS A 294 -0.95 7.17 -15.61
C LYS A 294 -1.70 6.97 -14.29
N ARG A 295 -0.96 7.00 -13.18
CA ARG A 295 -1.48 6.77 -11.83
C ARG A 295 -1.25 8.00 -10.96
N MET A 296 -2.24 8.33 -10.14
CA MET A 296 -2.11 9.33 -9.10
C MET A 296 -1.88 8.61 -7.77
N MET A 297 -0.82 8.99 -7.06
CA MET A 297 -0.53 8.54 -5.71
C MET A 297 -0.74 9.70 -4.74
N LYS A 298 -1.47 9.44 -3.66
CA LYS A 298 -1.74 10.42 -2.60
C LYS A 298 -1.49 9.78 -1.23
N VAL A 299 -0.98 10.57 -0.29
CA VAL A 299 -0.99 10.24 1.14
C VAL A 299 -1.75 11.34 1.87
N ILE A 300 -2.83 10.96 2.55
CA ILE A 300 -3.73 11.90 3.23
C ILE A 300 -3.85 11.46 4.68
N HIS A 301 -3.55 12.37 5.61
CA HIS A 301 -3.77 12.15 7.02
C HIS A 301 -5.13 12.69 7.45
N TYR A 302 -5.95 11.84 8.06
CA TYR A 302 -7.24 12.19 8.61
C TYR A 302 -7.11 12.37 10.11
N THR A 303 -7.52 13.54 10.61
CA THR A 303 -7.59 13.84 12.04
C THR A 303 -9.03 13.67 12.55
N GLU A 304 -9.19 13.55 13.86
CA GLU A 304 -10.52 13.68 14.46
C GLU A 304 -11.04 15.09 14.22
N VAL A 305 -12.19 15.18 13.57
CA VAL A 305 -12.93 16.44 13.52
C VAL A 305 -13.57 16.57 14.90
N ASN A 306 -12.94 17.35 15.79
CA ASN A 306 -13.58 17.75 17.04
C ASN A 306 -14.99 18.22 16.67
N ALA A 307 -16.00 17.52 17.18
CA ALA A 307 -17.39 17.94 17.10
C ALA A 307 -17.53 19.21 17.93
N THR A 308 -17.02 20.32 17.42
CA THR A 308 -17.18 21.64 18.00
C THR A 308 -18.64 22.01 17.83
N SER A 309 -19.47 21.56 18.78
CA SER A 309 -20.65 22.24 19.35
C SER A 309 -21.43 23.19 18.42
N SER A 310 -21.71 22.81 17.17
CA SER A 310 -22.33 23.70 16.19
C SER A 310 -23.72 23.21 15.78
N ASP A 311 -24.57 22.85 16.75
CA ASP A 311 -26.03 22.70 16.56
C ASP A 311 -26.75 22.71 17.93
N ARG A 312 -26.48 23.74 18.73
CA ARG A 312 -27.43 24.20 19.77
C ARG A 312 -27.75 25.66 19.49
N ASN A 313 -28.51 25.90 18.44
CA ASN A 313 -29.33 27.11 18.28
C ASN A 313 -30.77 26.66 18.06
#